data_AF-A0A9P4HBK9-F1
#
_entry.id   AF-A0A9P4HBK9-F1
#
_cell.length_a   1.000
_cell.length_b   1.000
_cell.length_c   1.000
_cell.angle_alpha   90.00
_cell.angle_beta   90.00
_cell.angle_gamma   90.00
#
_symmetry.space_group_name_H-M   'P 1'
#
loop_
_entity.id
_entity.type
_entity.pdbx_description
1 polymer ?
#
loop_
_entity_poly.entity_id
_entity_poly.type
_entity_poly.pdbx_seq_one_letter_code
_entity_poly.pdbx_strand_id
1 'polypeptide(L)'
;MATHVKPSSASLFNNATLSDVKIRQVWKGKVRGYYAHKAILCSFKEATKNTMQLYDDDPELSELVLKFIYTETYELETITKMAAQDKIKRVLVPIGLYIVADKYEVARLYNPATADIQYVFGFFQPSNNFEVLKAAITACFDIVRVVDAPLNKIITTFVMNSGRAFMALKEFRELIRRYRIFGAQVALLSGKFLPYLQDSRLVICSLCHVTTLYDLYSHSVGQVYTKKCQRCSCSVEMVVPSGVV
;
A
#
# COMPACT_ATOMS: atom_id res chain seq x y z
N MET A 1 -26.89 -21.33 38.22
CA MET A 1 -25.91 -21.41 37.11
C MET A 1 -25.09 -20.12 37.13
N ALA A 2 -23.82 -20.19 37.52
CA ALA A 2 -22.94 -19.02 37.47
C ALA A 2 -22.57 -18.75 36.02
N THR A 3 -23.05 -17.64 35.46
CA THR A 3 -22.57 -17.15 34.16
C THR A 3 -21.14 -16.67 34.36
N HIS A 4 -20.18 -17.56 34.10
CA HIS A 4 -18.78 -17.19 34.02
C HIS A 4 -18.63 -16.24 32.82
N VAL A 5 -18.66 -14.94 33.08
CA VAL A 5 -18.27 -13.94 32.10
C VAL A 5 -16.79 -14.19 31.82
N LYS A 6 -16.48 -14.74 30.65
CA LYS A 6 -15.10 -14.95 30.22
C LYS A 6 -14.40 -13.59 30.31
N PRO A 7 -13.36 -13.43 31.16
CA PRO A 7 -12.67 -12.16 31.24
C PRO A 7 -12.18 -11.82 29.84
N SER A 8 -12.53 -10.63 29.36
CA SER A 8 -12.11 -10.20 28.04
C SER A 8 -10.59 -10.16 28.04
N SER A 9 -9.98 -10.70 27.00
CA SER A 9 -8.52 -10.63 26.78
C SER A 9 -8.02 -9.18 26.82
N ALA A 10 -8.89 -8.20 26.55
CA ALA A 10 -8.63 -6.77 26.77
C ALA A 10 -8.10 -6.43 28.18
N SER A 11 -8.58 -7.10 29.24
CA SER A 11 -8.14 -6.86 30.63
C SER A 11 -6.71 -7.32 30.91
N LEU A 12 -6.14 -8.14 30.02
CA LEU A 12 -4.76 -8.62 30.11
C LEU A 12 -3.77 -7.69 29.41
N PHE A 13 -4.24 -6.73 28.60
CA PHE A 13 -3.34 -5.82 27.90
C PHE A 13 -2.55 -4.96 28.90
N ASN A 14 -1.22 -5.01 28.81
CA ASN A 14 -0.30 -4.31 29.69
C ASN A 14 -0.53 -4.59 31.20
N ASN A 15 -1.07 -5.77 31.52
CA ASN A 15 -1.27 -6.23 32.89
C ASN A 15 -0.07 -7.09 33.33
N ALA A 16 0.54 -6.77 34.47
CA ALA A 16 1.67 -7.55 35.00
C ALA A 16 1.25 -8.94 35.53
N THR A 17 -0.01 -9.09 35.90
CA THR A 17 -0.57 -10.33 36.44
C THR A 17 -0.53 -11.43 35.39
N LEU A 18 0.20 -12.51 35.67
CA LEU A 18 0.43 -13.63 34.74
C LEU A 18 1.22 -13.28 33.46
N SER A 19 1.82 -12.08 33.41
CA SER A 19 2.73 -11.74 32.32
C SER A 19 4.02 -12.56 32.42
N ASP A 20 4.46 -13.09 31.30
CA ASP A 20 5.65 -13.94 31.15
C ASP A 20 6.66 -13.36 30.14
N VAL A 21 6.36 -12.18 29.58
CA VAL A 21 7.26 -11.42 28.70
C VAL A 21 7.06 -9.91 28.88
N LYS A 22 8.17 -9.17 28.84
CA LYS A 22 8.18 -7.69 28.77
C LYS A 22 8.54 -7.24 27.36
N ILE A 23 7.72 -6.38 26.78
CA ILE A 23 8.03 -5.71 25.50
C ILE A 23 8.69 -4.38 25.82
N ARG A 24 9.86 -4.11 25.26
CA ARG A 24 10.56 -2.83 25.34
C ARG A 24 10.55 -2.20 23.95
N GLN A 25 9.65 -1.25 23.75
CA GLN A 25 9.65 -0.45 22.54
C GLN A 25 10.67 0.68 22.68
N VAL A 26 11.56 0.81 21.70
CA VAL A 26 12.60 1.83 21.64
C VAL A 26 12.35 2.71 20.43
N TRP A 27 12.06 4.00 20.67
CA TRP A 27 11.81 4.98 19.62
C TRP A 27 12.54 6.29 19.94
N LYS A 28 13.45 6.71 19.04
CA LYS A 28 14.25 7.95 19.19
C LYS A 28 14.91 8.07 20.58
N GLY A 29 15.52 6.97 21.05
CA GLY A 29 16.19 6.88 22.35
C GLY A 29 15.27 6.78 23.57
N LYS A 30 13.94 6.89 23.41
CA LYS A 30 12.98 6.69 24.49
C LYS A 30 12.54 5.23 24.54
N VAL A 31 12.40 4.70 25.75
CA VAL A 31 11.97 3.31 25.97
C VAL A 31 10.59 3.30 26.63
N ARG A 32 9.66 2.54 26.06
CA ARG A 32 8.34 2.27 26.63
C ARG A 32 8.20 0.78 26.88
N GLY A 33 7.76 0.41 28.08
CA GLY A 33 7.63 -0.98 28.51
C GLY A 33 6.17 -1.43 28.51
N TYR A 34 5.91 -2.67 28.06
CA TYR A 34 4.62 -3.32 28.18
C TYR A 34 4.75 -4.69 28.84
N TYR A 35 3.84 -5.03 29.74
CA TYR A 35 3.67 -6.40 30.21
C TYR A 35 2.81 -7.17 29.21
N ALA A 36 3.22 -8.38 28.85
CA ALA A 36 2.50 -9.20 27.88
C ALA A 36 2.58 -10.69 28.19
N HIS A 37 1.83 -11.46 27.40
CA HIS A 37 1.58 -12.88 27.60
C HIS A 37 2.00 -13.63 26.33
N LYS A 38 3.00 -14.53 26.41
CA LYS A 38 3.53 -15.30 25.28
C LYS A 38 2.44 -16.11 24.58
N ALA A 39 1.47 -16.62 25.33
CA ALA A 39 0.31 -17.33 24.78
C ALA A 39 -0.52 -16.47 23.83
N ILE A 40 -0.67 -15.17 24.13
CA ILE A 40 -1.39 -14.20 23.28
C ILE A 40 -0.48 -13.76 22.12
N LEU A 41 0.81 -13.55 22.38
CA LEU A 41 1.81 -13.19 21.38
C LEU A 41 2.33 -14.39 20.58
N CYS A 42 1.65 -15.54 20.54
CA CYS A 42 2.21 -16.75 19.94
C CYS A 42 2.51 -16.62 18.43
N SER A 43 1.99 -15.58 17.76
CA SER A 43 2.36 -15.20 16.40
C SER A 43 3.70 -14.46 16.27
N PHE A 44 4.29 -13.98 17.38
CA PHE A 44 5.58 -13.29 17.40
C PHE A 44 6.72 -14.28 17.61
N LYS A 45 7.55 -14.44 16.58
CA LYS A 45 8.73 -15.33 16.63
C LYS A 45 9.72 -14.92 17.72
N GLU A 46 9.75 -13.64 18.08
CA GLU A 46 10.62 -13.05 19.09
C GLU A 46 10.16 -13.29 20.55
N ALA A 47 8.94 -13.81 20.76
CA ALA A 47 8.36 -14.00 22.11
C ALA A 47 8.99 -15.15 22.93
N THR A 48 10.07 -15.77 22.45
CA THR A 48 10.76 -16.85 23.18
C THR A 48 11.49 -16.34 24.43
N LYS A 49 12.03 -15.12 24.37
CA LYS A 49 12.74 -14.47 25.49
C LYS A 49 11.76 -13.82 26.48
N ASN A 50 12.18 -13.67 27.73
CA ASN A 50 11.41 -12.94 28.75
C ASN A 50 11.38 -11.43 28.50
N THR A 51 12.16 -10.94 27.53
CA THR A 51 12.14 -9.56 27.08
C THR A 51 12.28 -9.51 25.57
N MET A 52 11.34 -8.83 24.93
CA MET A 52 11.33 -8.54 23.49
C MET A 52 11.64 -7.05 23.29
N GLN A 53 12.45 -6.70 22.29
CA GLN A 53 12.72 -5.30 21.95
C GLN A 53 12.11 -4.98 20.59
N LEU A 54 11.30 -3.93 20.53
CA LEU A 54 10.71 -3.42 19.29
C LEU A 54 11.42 -2.11 18.96
N TYR A 55 12.07 -2.04 17.80
CA TYR A 55 12.84 -0.87 17.37
C TYR A 55 12.16 -0.16 16.20
N ASP A 56 12.34 1.16 16.16
CA ASP A 56 12.04 2.02 15.00
C ASP A 56 10.56 2.11 14.60
N ASP A 57 9.65 1.77 15.49
CA ASP A 57 8.21 1.99 15.29
C ASP A 57 7.68 3.09 16.20
N ASP A 58 6.69 3.83 15.68
CA ASP A 58 5.97 4.83 16.45
C ASP A 58 5.27 4.19 17.68
N PRO A 59 5.42 4.76 18.89
CA PRO A 59 4.81 4.25 20.12
C PRO A 59 3.29 4.16 20.12
N GLU A 60 2.61 5.08 19.45
CA GLU A 60 1.15 5.10 19.41
C GLU A 60 0.64 4.01 18.45
N LEU A 61 1.27 3.88 17.28
CA LEU A 61 0.92 2.83 16.32
C LEU A 61 1.21 1.43 16.84
N SER A 62 2.35 1.23 17.51
CA SER A 62 2.70 -0.06 18.11
C SER A 62 1.75 -0.43 19.24
N GLU A 63 1.35 0.54 20.06
CA GLU A 63 0.35 0.32 21.10
C GLU A 63 -1.00 -0.13 20.50
N LEU A 64 -1.45 0.49 19.41
CA LEU A 64 -2.67 0.09 18.71
C LEU A 64 -2.59 -1.34 18.15
N VAL A 65 -1.47 -1.74 17.54
CA VAL A 65 -1.27 -3.13 17.08
C VAL A 65 -1.29 -4.10 18.26
N LEU A 66 -0.59 -3.79 19.35
CA LEU A 66 -0.60 -4.63 20.54
C LEU A 66 -2.00 -4.73 21.16
N LYS A 67 -2.75 -3.64 21.25
CA LYS A 67 -4.15 -3.68 21.70
C LYS A 67 -4.99 -4.57 20.80
N PHE A 68 -4.86 -4.42 19.47
CA PHE A 68 -5.59 -5.25 18.51
C PHE A 68 -5.31 -6.75 18.71
N ILE A 69 -4.08 -7.15 19.00
CA ILE A 69 -3.76 -8.56 19.28
C ILE A 69 -4.51 -9.09 20.52
N TYR A 70 -4.74 -8.24 21.52
CA TYR A 70 -5.47 -8.62 22.72
C TYR A 70 -6.99 -8.56 22.53
N THR A 71 -7.50 -7.58 21.78
CA THR A 71 -8.94 -7.28 21.71
C THR A 71 -9.61 -7.74 20.43
N GLU A 72 -8.82 -8.04 19.39
CA GLU A 72 -9.26 -8.22 18.00
C GLU A 72 -10.14 -7.08 17.49
N THR A 73 -10.01 -5.89 18.08
CA THR A 73 -10.91 -4.75 17.84
C THR A 73 -10.13 -3.60 17.23
N TYR A 74 -10.56 -3.16 16.05
CA TYR A 74 -10.02 -1.99 15.37
C TYR A 74 -10.58 -0.71 16.00
N GLU A 75 -9.75 0.02 16.74
CA GLU A 75 -10.16 1.23 17.48
C GLU A 75 -10.32 2.46 16.57
N LEU A 76 -11.34 2.46 15.69
CA LEU A 76 -11.62 3.53 14.74
C LEU A 76 -11.74 4.91 15.40
N GLU A 77 -12.37 4.99 16.57
CA GLU A 77 -12.50 6.25 17.32
C GLU A 77 -11.15 6.77 17.79
N THR A 78 -10.28 5.92 18.33
CA THR A 78 -8.93 6.29 18.78
C THR A 78 -8.12 6.80 17.59
N ILE A 79 -8.16 6.08 16.47
CA ILE A 79 -7.47 6.45 15.21
C ILE A 79 -7.98 7.80 14.69
N THR A 80 -9.30 8.03 14.73
CA THR A 80 -9.90 9.30 14.32
C THR A 80 -9.49 10.44 15.25
N LYS A 81 -9.46 10.21 16.57
CA LYS A 81 -8.99 11.19 17.57
C LYS A 81 -7.51 11.55 17.39
N MET A 82 -6.65 10.58 17.07
CA MET A 82 -5.22 10.81 16.78
C MET A 82 -5.02 11.72 15.57
N ALA A 83 -5.87 11.59 14.55
CA ALA A 83 -5.84 12.46 13.39
C ALA A 83 -6.40 13.86 13.67
N ALA A 84 -7.30 13.99 14.66
CA ALA A 84 -8.06 15.22 14.92
C ALA A 84 -8.71 15.75 13.63
N GLN A 85 -8.43 17.00 13.25
CA GLN A 85 -8.91 17.61 12.00
C GLN A 85 -7.87 17.57 10.86
N ASP A 86 -6.72 16.91 11.07
CA ASP A 86 -5.64 16.84 10.10
C ASP A 86 -5.91 15.71 9.09
N LYS A 87 -6.24 16.12 7.85
CA LYS A 87 -6.52 15.22 6.73
C LYS A 87 -5.34 14.32 6.36
N ILE A 88 -4.11 14.82 6.50
CA ILE A 88 -2.90 14.05 6.22
C ILE A 88 -2.75 12.98 7.30
N LYS A 89 -2.86 13.35 8.58
CA LYS A 89 -2.80 12.34 9.65
C LYS A 89 -3.92 11.30 9.54
N ARG A 90 -5.11 11.70 9.09
CA ARG A 90 -6.24 10.77 8.94
C ARG A 90 -5.96 9.62 7.98
N VAL A 91 -5.14 9.85 6.94
CA VAL A 91 -4.67 8.79 6.04
C VAL A 91 -3.38 8.13 6.54
N LEU A 92 -2.48 8.88 7.16
CA LEU A 92 -1.18 8.35 7.60
C LEU A 92 -1.27 7.38 8.77
N VAL A 93 -2.19 7.59 9.72
CA VAL A 93 -2.37 6.70 10.88
C VAL A 93 -2.73 5.27 10.46
N PRO A 94 -3.76 5.01 9.64
CA PRO A 94 -4.09 3.65 9.22
C PRO A 94 -3.04 3.04 8.26
N ILE A 95 -2.34 3.85 7.45
CA ILE A 95 -1.18 3.38 6.66
C ILE A 95 -0.06 2.91 7.59
N GLY A 96 0.30 3.72 8.59
CA GLY A 96 1.33 3.36 9.56
C GLY A 96 0.93 2.11 10.35
N LEU A 97 -0.34 2.00 10.75
CA LEU A 97 -0.86 0.82 11.43
C LEU A 97 -0.74 -0.44 10.56
N TYR A 98 -1.07 -0.35 9.27
CA TYR A 98 -0.87 -1.46 8.32
C TYR A 98 0.60 -1.87 8.23
N ILE A 99 1.52 -0.90 8.13
CA ILE A 99 2.96 -1.16 8.03
C ILE A 99 3.50 -1.86 9.28
N VAL A 100 3.10 -1.40 10.47
CA VAL A 100 3.47 -2.04 11.74
C VAL A 100 2.86 -3.45 11.82
N ALA A 101 1.60 -3.63 11.38
CA ALA A 101 0.97 -4.94 11.33
C ALA A 101 1.69 -5.90 10.37
N ASP A 102 2.13 -5.41 9.21
CA ASP A 102 2.88 -6.20 8.22
C ASP A 102 4.22 -6.66 8.80
N LYS A 103 4.97 -5.74 9.41
CA LYS A 103 6.25 -6.02 10.09
C LYS A 103 6.14 -7.12 11.15
N TYR A 104 5.02 -7.18 11.87
CA TYR A 104 4.78 -8.14 12.95
C TYR A 104 3.83 -9.28 12.56
N GLU A 105 3.59 -9.49 11.25
CA GLU A 105 2.76 -10.58 10.71
C GLU A 105 1.32 -10.63 11.31
N VAL A 106 0.74 -9.47 11.69
CA VAL A 106 -0.61 -9.36 12.27
C VAL A 106 -1.67 -9.26 11.16
N ALA A 107 -1.78 -10.32 10.35
CA ALA A 107 -2.57 -10.33 9.11
C ALA A 107 -4.06 -9.96 9.30
N ARG A 108 -4.64 -10.26 10.47
CA ARG A 108 -6.03 -9.92 10.81
C ARG A 108 -6.30 -8.41 10.82
N LEU A 109 -5.26 -7.59 10.99
CA LEU A 109 -5.35 -6.13 11.02
C LEU A 109 -5.31 -5.50 9.61
N TYR A 110 -4.94 -6.26 8.58
CA TYR A 110 -4.81 -5.74 7.21
C TYR A 110 -6.14 -5.27 6.64
N ASN A 111 -7.19 -6.09 6.74
CA ASN A 111 -8.51 -5.78 6.21
C ASN A 111 -9.14 -4.53 6.85
N PRO A 112 -9.24 -4.41 8.19
CA PRO A 112 -9.83 -3.21 8.78
C PRO A 112 -8.99 -1.94 8.52
N ALA A 113 -7.65 -2.03 8.53
CA ALA A 113 -6.80 -0.88 8.20
C ALA A 113 -6.97 -0.42 6.74
N THR A 114 -7.04 -1.36 5.80
CA THR A 114 -7.24 -1.05 4.37
C THR A 114 -8.63 -0.53 4.08
N ALA A 115 -9.67 -1.07 4.72
CA ALA A 115 -11.03 -0.54 4.64
C ALA A 115 -11.10 0.90 5.15
N ASP A 116 -10.39 1.21 6.23
CA ASP A 116 -10.31 2.57 6.77
C ASP A 116 -9.59 3.53 5.80
N ILE A 117 -8.48 3.10 5.18
CA ILE A 117 -7.79 3.89 4.15
C ILE A 117 -8.72 4.17 2.96
N GLN A 118 -9.44 3.16 2.47
CA GLN A 118 -10.40 3.31 1.38
C GLN A 118 -11.55 4.25 1.76
N TYR A 119 -12.07 4.12 2.98
CA TYR A 119 -13.10 5.01 3.51
C TYR A 119 -12.60 6.45 3.49
N VAL A 120 -11.44 6.73 4.08
CA VAL A 120 -10.81 8.07 4.13
C VAL A 120 -10.62 8.65 2.73
N PHE A 121 -10.09 7.86 1.81
CA PHE A 121 -9.93 8.29 0.42
C PHE A 121 -11.26 8.56 -0.29
N GLY A 122 -12.32 7.81 0.02
CA GLY A 122 -13.67 8.05 -0.50
C GLY A 122 -14.26 9.41 -0.14
N PHE A 123 -13.86 10.00 1.00
CA PHE A 123 -14.28 11.37 1.37
C PHE A 123 -13.50 12.46 0.65
N PHE A 124 -12.35 12.14 0.08
CA PHE A 124 -11.46 13.12 -0.52
C PHE A 124 -11.72 13.25 -2.01
N GLN A 125 -12.22 14.41 -2.45
CA GLN A 125 -12.26 14.73 -3.87
C GLN A 125 -10.84 14.84 -4.44
N PRO A 126 -10.48 14.09 -5.48
CA PRO A 126 -9.12 14.04 -6.02
C PRO A 126 -8.50 15.40 -6.37
N SER A 127 -9.30 16.31 -6.91
CA SER A 127 -8.86 17.64 -7.37
C SER A 127 -8.27 18.51 -6.27
N ASN A 128 -8.63 18.29 -5.00
CA ASN A 128 -8.25 19.16 -3.88
C ASN A 128 -7.32 18.50 -2.85
N ASN A 129 -6.85 17.27 -3.10
CA ASN A 129 -6.17 16.47 -2.09
C ASN A 129 -4.78 15.96 -2.51
N PHE A 130 -4.08 16.72 -3.37
CA PHE A 130 -2.74 16.34 -3.83
C PHE A 130 -1.76 16.07 -2.68
N GLU A 131 -1.73 16.94 -1.66
CA GLU A 131 -0.84 16.77 -0.51
C GLU A 131 -1.16 15.53 0.32
N VAL A 132 -2.44 15.16 0.45
CA VAL A 132 -2.86 13.92 1.14
C VAL A 132 -2.35 12.69 0.38
N LEU A 133 -2.49 12.69 -0.95
CA LEU A 133 -2.01 11.58 -1.78
C LEU A 133 -0.50 11.49 -1.82
N LYS A 134 0.18 12.63 -1.95
CA LYS A 134 1.64 12.71 -1.86
C LYS A 134 2.15 12.16 -0.53
N ALA A 135 1.51 12.52 0.58
CA ALA A 135 1.87 12.01 1.91
C ALA A 135 1.64 10.49 2.00
N ALA A 136 0.50 9.99 1.51
CA ALA A 136 0.21 8.56 1.50
C ALA A 136 1.21 7.75 0.65
N ILE A 137 1.55 8.23 -0.55
CA ILE A 137 2.55 7.61 -1.43
C ILE A 137 3.92 7.61 -0.73
N THR A 138 4.31 8.74 -0.15
CA THR A 138 5.60 8.88 0.56
C THR A 138 5.68 7.87 1.70
N ALA A 139 4.71 7.88 2.61
CA ALA A 139 4.70 6.99 3.77
C ALA A 139 4.68 5.50 3.41
N CYS A 140 3.97 5.14 2.33
CA CYS A 140 3.87 3.74 1.91
C CYS A 140 5.12 3.27 1.18
N PHE A 141 5.58 4.00 0.16
CA PHE A 141 6.66 3.55 -0.73
C PHE A 141 8.07 3.90 -0.24
N ASP A 142 8.23 4.70 0.81
CA ASP A 142 9.51 4.81 1.54
C ASP A 142 9.84 3.48 2.28
N ILE A 143 8.82 2.72 2.70
CA ILE A 143 8.97 1.54 3.56
C ILE A 143 8.73 0.25 2.80
N VAL A 144 7.61 0.14 2.08
CA VAL A 144 7.17 -1.10 1.43
C VAL A 144 7.92 -1.33 0.12
N ARG A 145 8.68 -2.42 0.06
CA ARG A 145 9.54 -2.76 -1.09
C ARG A 145 8.94 -3.76 -2.09
N VAL A 146 7.72 -4.24 -1.85
CA VAL A 146 7.05 -5.26 -2.68
C VAL A 146 6.06 -4.59 -3.64
N VAL A 147 6.19 -4.88 -4.94
CA VAL A 147 5.39 -4.21 -5.99
C VAL A 147 3.89 -4.48 -5.83
N ASP A 148 3.48 -5.70 -5.47
CA ASP A 148 2.06 -6.10 -5.41
C ASP A 148 1.50 -6.22 -3.98
N ALA A 149 2.05 -5.45 -3.03
CA ALA A 149 1.48 -5.41 -1.68
C ALA A 149 0.03 -4.86 -1.72
N PRO A 150 -0.93 -5.43 -0.96
CA PRO A 150 -2.32 -4.97 -0.97
C PRO A 150 -2.47 -3.47 -0.71
N LEU A 151 -1.69 -2.92 0.23
CA LEU A 151 -1.65 -1.50 0.53
C LEU A 151 -1.23 -0.65 -0.70
N ASN A 152 -0.16 -1.07 -1.38
CA ASN A 152 0.36 -0.39 -2.58
C ASN A 152 -0.70 -0.35 -3.68
N LYS A 153 -1.42 -1.46 -3.87
CA LYS A 153 -2.50 -1.57 -4.85
C LYS A 153 -3.65 -0.61 -4.53
N ILE A 154 -4.06 -0.48 -3.26
CA ILE A 154 -5.13 0.44 -2.85
C ILE A 154 -4.75 1.89 -3.13
N ILE A 155 -3.57 2.32 -2.66
CA ILE A 155 -3.10 3.71 -2.85
C ILE A 155 -2.97 4.01 -4.34
N THR A 156 -2.35 3.11 -5.10
CA THR A 156 -2.15 3.33 -6.54
C THR A 156 -3.48 3.34 -7.30
N THR A 157 -4.42 2.45 -6.96
CA THR A 157 -5.76 2.45 -7.58
C THR A 157 -6.49 3.77 -7.35
N PHE A 158 -6.43 4.30 -6.12
CA PHE A 158 -7.06 5.59 -5.83
C PHE A 158 -6.40 6.74 -6.60
N VAL A 159 -5.07 6.73 -6.72
CA VAL A 159 -4.33 7.69 -7.55
C VAL A 159 -4.73 7.60 -9.02
N MET A 160 -4.90 6.39 -9.57
CA MET A 160 -5.35 6.23 -10.96
C MET A 160 -6.79 6.73 -11.16
N ASN A 161 -7.66 6.49 -10.17
CA ASN A 161 -9.05 6.97 -10.18
C ASN A 161 -9.16 8.49 -9.92
N SER A 162 -8.10 9.13 -9.45
CA SER A 162 -8.03 10.57 -9.24
C SER A 162 -8.05 11.38 -10.55
N GLY A 163 -7.94 10.70 -11.69
CA GLY A 163 -8.14 11.28 -13.01
C GLY A 163 -6.87 11.82 -13.66
N ARG A 164 -6.97 12.15 -14.95
CA ARG A 164 -5.83 12.59 -15.77
C ARG A 164 -5.21 13.91 -15.29
N ALA A 165 -6.01 14.79 -14.69
CA ALA A 165 -5.54 16.07 -14.19
C ALA A 165 -4.47 15.89 -13.09
N PHE A 166 -4.69 14.98 -12.14
CA PHE A 166 -3.72 14.65 -11.10
C PHE A 166 -2.41 14.10 -11.70
N MET A 167 -2.53 13.16 -12.65
CA MET A 167 -1.37 12.55 -13.30
C MET A 167 -0.58 13.50 -14.21
N ALA A 168 -1.19 14.61 -14.65
CA ALA A 168 -0.54 15.62 -15.46
C ALA A 168 0.39 16.56 -14.66
N LEU A 169 0.26 16.58 -13.33
CA LEU A 169 1.05 17.43 -12.43
C LEU A 169 2.55 17.09 -12.51
N LYS A 170 3.41 18.11 -12.33
CA LYS A 170 4.87 17.93 -12.35
C LYS A 170 5.32 17.11 -11.15
N GLU A 171 4.71 17.38 -10.01
CA GLU A 171 4.95 16.76 -8.72
C GLU A 171 4.60 15.26 -8.76
N PHE A 172 3.56 14.87 -9.50
CA PHE A 172 3.25 13.45 -9.72
C PHE A 172 4.37 12.73 -10.48
N ARG A 173 4.93 13.36 -11.53
CA ARG A 173 6.09 12.82 -12.25
C ARG A 173 7.31 12.68 -11.35
N GLU A 174 7.51 13.62 -10.42
CA GLU A 174 8.58 13.54 -9.42
C GLU A 174 8.37 12.36 -8.46
N LEU A 175 7.14 12.09 -8.03
CA LEU A 175 6.81 10.92 -7.22
C LEU A 175 7.13 9.61 -7.95
N ILE A 176 6.74 9.47 -9.22
CA ILE A 176 7.08 8.27 -10.02
C ILE A 176 8.59 8.07 -10.12
N ARG A 177 9.36 9.15 -10.35
CA ARG A 177 10.82 9.08 -10.46
C ARG A 177 11.49 8.72 -9.14
N ARG A 178 11.01 9.30 -8.03
CA ARG A 178 11.53 9.06 -6.69
C ARG A 178 11.20 7.63 -6.22
N TYR A 179 9.98 7.18 -6.47
CA TYR A 179 9.45 5.91 -5.99
C TYR A 179 9.29 4.92 -7.15
N ARG A 180 10.37 4.23 -7.51
CA ARG A 180 10.37 3.29 -8.64
C ARG A 180 9.31 2.20 -8.53
N ILE A 181 9.05 1.69 -7.31
CA ILE A 181 8.03 0.67 -7.05
C ILE A 181 6.63 1.24 -7.31
N PHE A 182 6.38 2.48 -6.87
CA PHE A 182 5.14 3.19 -7.17
C PHE A 182 4.98 3.38 -8.69
N GLY A 183 6.03 3.81 -9.38
CA GLY A 183 6.04 3.93 -10.84
C GLY A 183 5.73 2.61 -11.55
N ALA A 184 6.32 1.49 -11.09
CA ALA A 184 6.02 0.17 -11.61
C ALA A 184 4.56 -0.22 -11.36
N GLN A 185 4.01 0.05 -10.17
CA GLN A 185 2.61 -0.24 -9.86
C GLN A 185 1.65 0.63 -10.68
N VAL A 186 1.97 1.90 -10.88
CA VAL A 186 1.24 2.80 -11.79
C VAL A 186 1.26 2.22 -13.20
N ALA A 187 2.41 1.76 -13.70
CA ALA A 187 2.52 1.16 -15.03
C ALA A 187 1.72 -0.15 -15.16
N LEU A 188 1.78 -1.02 -14.15
CA LEU A 188 1.03 -2.28 -14.09
C LEU A 188 -0.48 -2.04 -14.06
N LEU A 189 -0.94 -1.11 -13.22
CA LEU A 189 -2.36 -0.75 -13.16
C LEU A 189 -2.79 0.01 -14.42
N SER A 190 -1.95 0.89 -14.96
CA SER A 190 -2.21 1.54 -16.24
C SER A 190 -2.37 0.50 -17.34
N GLY A 191 -1.53 -0.53 -17.42
CA GLY A 191 -1.70 -1.63 -18.37
C GLY A 191 -3.01 -2.42 -18.19
N LYS A 192 -3.54 -2.49 -16.97
CA LYS A 192 -4.87 -3.08 -16.68
C LYS A 192 -6.03 -2.12 -16.95
N PHE A 193 -5.82 -0.81 -16.81
CA PHE A 193 -6.76 0.27 -17.11
C PHE A 193 -6.69 0.75 -18.56
N LEU A 194 -5.69 0.29 -19.32
CA LEU A 194 -5.57 0.42 -20.75
C LEU A 194 -5.83 -0.97 -21.37
N PRO A 195 -7.09 -1.37 -21.57
CA PRO A 195 -7.38 -2.33 -22.65
C PRO A 195 -6.72 -1.89 -23.98
N TYR A 196 -6.46 -0.58 -24.15
CA TYR A 196 -5.69 0.04 -25.23
C TYR A 196 -4.19 -0.36 -25.32
N LEU A 197 -3.53 -0.77 -24.22
CA LEU A 197 -2.12 -1.23 -24.30
C LEU A 197 -2.01 -2.71 -24.63
N GLN A 198 -3.07 -3.51 -24.47
CA GLN A 198 -3.10 -4.87 -25.02
C GLN A 198 -3.00 -4.86 -26.55
N ASP A 199 -3.54 -3.79 -27.16
CA ASP A 199 -3.42 -3.49 -28.58
C ASP A 199 -2.17 -2.68 -28.92
N SER A 200 -1.32 -2.35 -27.94
CA SER A 200 -0.07 -1.64 -28.25
C SER A 200 1.08 -2.61 -28.48
N ARG A 201 1.71 -2.54 -29.65
CA ARG A 201 2.88 -3.36 -29.99
C ARG A 201 4.15 -2.53 -29.94
N LEU A 202 5.17 -3.08 -29.28
CA LEU A 202 6.54 -2.61 -29.44
C LEU A 202 7.05 -3.14 -30.78
N VAL A 203 7.43 -2.21 -31.65
CA VAL A 203 7.97 -2.52 -32.97
C VAL A 203 9.37 -1.95 -33.06
N ILE A 204 10.31 -2.78 -33.47
CA ILE A 204 11.72 -2.42 -33.64
C ILE A 204 11.97 -2.30 -35.14
N CYS A 205 12.36 -1.12 -35.65
CA CYS A 205 12.75 -1.02 -37.07
C CYS A 205 14.00 -1.87 -37.29
N SER A 206 13.95 -2.78 -38.26
CA SER A 206 15.05 -3.69 -38.61
C SER A 206 16.32 -2.97 -39.09
N LEU A 207 16.20 -1.73 -39.59
CA LEU A 207 17.34 -0.96 -40.09
C LEU A 207 18.04 -0.10 -39.03
N CYS A 208 17.30 0.56 -38.16
CA CYS A 208 17.87 1.52 -37.19
C CYS A 208 17.70 1.12 -35.72
N HIS A 209 17.05 -0.01 -35.47
CA HIS A 209 16.79 -0.58 -34.14
C HIS A 209 16.06 0.35 -33.16
N VAL A 210 15.41 1.42 -33.65
CA VAL A 210 14.56 2.26 -32.82
C VAL A 210 13.29 1.49 -32.46
N THR A 211 13.03 1.41 -31.16
CA THR A 211 11.80 0.86 -30.60
C THR A 211 10.73 1.95 -30.58
N THR A 212 9.61 1.70 -31.23
CA THR A 212 8.44 2.58 -31.21
C THR A 212 7.24 1.80 -30.68
N LEU A 213 6.45 2.44 -29.80
CA LEU A 213 5.19 1.90 -29.33
C LEU A 213 4.08 2.33 -30.31
N TYR A 214 3.39 1.36 -30.91
CA TYR A 214 2.27 1.60 -31.81
C TYR A 214 0.97 1.17 -31.15
N ASP A 215 -0.02 2.06 -31.13
CA ASP A 215 -1.38 1.78 -30.67
C ASP A 215 -2.21 1.20 -31.84
N LEU A 216 -2.78 0.00 -31.68
CA LEU A 216 -3.56 -0.69 -32.72
C LEU A 216 -5.08 -0.47 -32.57
N TYR A 217 -5.54 0.45 -31.73
CA TYR A 217 -6.97 0.62 -31.40
C TYR A 217 -7.91 0.88 -32.60
N SER A 218 -7.40 1.35 -33.75
CA SER A 218 -8.19 1.61 -34.97
C SER A 218 -8.11 0.50 -36.03
N HIS A 219 -7.50 -0.64 -35.70
CA HIS A 219 -7.12 -1.65 -36.67
C HIS A 219 -7.92 -2.95 -36.49
N SER A 220 -8.49 -3.45 -37.60
CA SER A 220 -9.19 -4.74 -37.61
C SER A 220 -8.19 -5.90 -37.46
N VAL A 221 -8.60 -6.92 -36.69
CA VAL A 221 -7.84 -8.15 -36.46
C VAL A 221 -7.55 -8.86 -37.79
N GLY A 222 -6.33 -9.37 -37.98
CA GLY A 222 -5.93 -10.12 -39.18
C GLY A 222 -5.47 -9.27 -40.37
N GLN A 223 -5.48 -7.94 -40.27
CA GLN A 223 -4.87 -7.08 -41.29
C GLN A 223 -3.38 -6.84 -41.04
N VAL A 224 -2.62 -6.74 -42.13
CA VAL A 224 -1.22 -6.32 -42.14
C VAL A 224 -1.16 -4.82 -42.34
N TYR A 225 -0.46 -4.12 -41.47
CA TYR A 225 -0.26 -2.68 -41.55
C TYR A 225 1.20 -2.35 -41.79
N THR A 226 1.44 -1.36 -42.64
CA THR A 226 2.78 -0.84 -42.87
C THR A 226 2.88 0.57 -42.29
N LYS A 227 3.83 0.79 -41.39
CA LYS A 227 4.16 2.12 -40.87
C LYS A 227 5.59 2.48 -41.22
N LYS A 228 5.83 3.77 -41.50
CA LYS A 228 7.19 4.28 -41.65
C LYS A 228 7.82 4.52 -40.28
N CYS A 229 9.04 4.03 -40.09
CA CYS A 229 9.86 4.37 -38.94
C CYS A 229 10.13 5.88 -38.93
N GLN A 230 9.92 6.54 -37.79
CA GLN A 230 10.10 7.99 -37.67
C GLN A 230 11.56 8.43 -37.85
N ARG A 231 12.54 7.54 -37.67
CA ARG A 231 13.96 7.87 -37.78
C ARG A 231 14.54 7.68 -39.18
N CYS A 232 14.30 6.54 -39.82
CA CYS A 232 14.91 6.21 -41.11
C CYS A 232 13.89 6.04 -42.25
N SER A 233 12.60 6.28 -41.99
CA SER A 233 11.51 6.13 -42.96
C SER A 233 11.33 4.71 -43.53
N CYS A 234 12.02 3.70 -42.97
CA CYS A 234 11.86 2.28 -43.29
C CYS A 234 10.39 1.86 -43.12
N SER A 235 9.86 1.07 -44.06
CA SER A 235 8.55 0.42 -43.87
C SER A 235 8.70 -0.73 -42.88
N VAL A 236 7.89 -0.72 -41.83
CA VAL A 236 7.80 -1.82 -40.86
C VAL A 236 6.41 -2.44 -40.97
N GLU A 237 6.38 -3.73 -41.26
CA GLU A 237 5.15 -4.51 -41.28
C GLU A 237 4.78 -4.95 -39.87
N MET A 238 3.50 -4.77 -39.55
CA MET A 238 2.90 -5.16 -38.29
C MET A 238 1.72 -6.06 -38.62
N VAL A 239 1.72 -7.27 -38.06
CA VAL A 239 0.57 -8.17 -38.13
C VAL A 239 -0.18 -8.05 -36.81
N VAL A 240 -1.49 -7.81 -36.87
CA VAL A 240 -2.36 -7.91 -35.69
C VAL A 240 -2.72 -9.37 -35.51
N PRO A 241 -2.06 -10.11 -34.57
CA PRO A 241 -2.35 -11.52 -34.41
C PRO A 241 -3.80 -11.70 -33.98
N SER A 242 -4.47 -12.68 -34.57
CA SER A 242 -5.76 -13.21 -34.12
C SER A 242 -5.55 -13.93 -32.79
N GLY A 243 -5.48 -13.15 -31.70
CA GLY A 243 -5.41 -13.65 -30.34
C GLY A 243 -6.78 -14.10 -29.85
N VAL A 244 -6.83 -15.34 -29.37
CA VAL A 244 -7.98 -16.09 -28.85
C VAL A 244 -8.70 -15.33 -27.73
N VAL A 245 -10.02 -15.13 -27.88
CA VAL A 245 -10.93 -14.59 -26.86
C VAL A 245 -10.98 -15.51 -25.64
#